data_AF-A0A534RA34-F1
#
_entry.id   AF-A0A534RA34-F1
#
_cell.length_a   1.000
_cell.length_b   1.000
_cell.length_c   1.000
_cell.angle_alpha   90.00
_cell.angle_beta   90.00
_cell.angle_gamma   90.00
#
_symmetry.space_group_name_H-M   'P 1'
#
loop_
_entity.id
_entity.type
_entity.pdbx_description
1 polymer ?
#
loop_
_entity_poly.entity_id
_entity_poly.type
_entity_poly.pdbx_seq_one_letter_code
_entity_poly.pdbx_strand_id
1 'polypeptide(L)'
;MISKVSLKTDRITVKGGKGWTYTLDEAGQGRIAVRLLLGSQGWCADGPAKTSGSPPSSARNDTVGRFKAASHAAAPGACPLTP
;
A
#
# COMPACT_ATOMS: atom_id res chain seq x y z
N MET A 1 -15.06 0.69 7.81
CA MET A 1 -14.26 1.46 8.76
C MET A 1 -12.89 0.82 8.89
N ILE A 2 -11.85 1.62 9.14
CA ILE A 2 -10.56 1.12 9.65
C ILE A 2 -10.80 0.55 11.05
N SER A 3 -10.39 -0.70 11.29
CA SER A 3 -10.61 -1.41 12.55
C SER A 3 -9.37 -1.47 13.43
N LYS A 4 -8.17 -1.39 12.85
CA LYS A 4 -6.91 -1.40 13.60
C LYS A 4 -5.80 -0.68 12.84
N VAL A 5 -5.06 0.16 13.55
CA VAL A 5 -3.78 0.71 13.10
C VAL A 5 -2.70 0.22 14.05
N SER A 6 -1.57 -0.22 13.52
CA SER A 6 -0.40 -0.61 14.30
C SER A 6 0.85 -0.08 13.63
N LEU A 7 1.66 0.62 14.42
CA LEU A 7 2.90 1.24 13.98
C LEU A 7 4.07 0.55 14.68
N LYS A 8 5.07 0.16 13.90
CA LYS A 8 6.39 -0.26 14.33
C LYS A 8 7.42 0.62 13.65
N THR A 9 8.68 0.54 14.10
CA THR A 9 9.80 1.32 13.56
C THR A 9 9.91 1.25 12.03
N ASP A 10 9.59 0.11 11.43
CA ASP A 10 9.75 -0.19 10.00
C ASP A 10 8.43 -0.58 9.30
N ARG A 11 7.31 -0.57 10.01
CA ARG A 11 6.05 -1.14 9.49
C ARG A 11 4.83 -0.38 9.97
N ILE A 12 4.03 0.05 9.00
CA ILE A 12 2.65 0.50 9.19
C ILE A 12 1.74 -0.67 8.85
N THR A 13 0.81 -1.02 9.74
CA THR A 13 -0.26 -1.98 9.46
C THR A 13 -1.59 -1.32 9.72
N VAL A 14 -2.40 -1.19 8.67
CA VAL A 14 -3.78 -0.71 8.75
C VAL A 14 -4.68 -1.86 8.33
N LYS A 15 -5.66 -2.18 9.17
CA LYS A 15 -6.69 -3.19 8.87
C LYS A 15 -8.03 -2.49 8.76
N GLY A 16 -8.81 -2.84 7.75
CA GLY A 16 -10.19 -2.41 7.60
C GLY A 16 -10.96 -3.45 6.79
N GLY A 17 -12.27 -3.56 7.08
CA GLY A 17 -13.19 -4.40 6.31
C GLY A 17 -13.92 -3.59 5.24
N LYS A 18 -15.25 -3.75 5.17
CA LYS A 18 -16.16 -3.07 4.21
C LYS A 18 -16.16 -1.53 4.21
N GLY A 19 -15.34 -0.86 5.01
CA GLY A 19 -15.15 0.60 4.83
C GLY A 19 -13.70 0.98 5.02
N TRP A 20 -12.84 0.17 4.44
CA TRP A 20 -11.56 0.63 3.94
C TRP A 20 -11.82 1.71 2.88
N THR A 21 -11.09 2.82 2.92
CA THR A 21 -11.41 4.05 2.17
C THR A 21 -10.76 4.11 0.78
N TYR A 22 -10.09 3.03 0.37
CA TYR A 22 -9.39 2.94 -0.91
C TYR A 22 -9.80 1.66 -1.63
N THR A 23 -10.50 1.76 -2.75
CA THR A 23 -10.93 0.59 -3.52
C THR A 23 -9.78 0.08 -4.41
N LEU A 24 -9.91 -1.15 -4.88
CA LEU A 24 -8.98 -1.77 -5.83
C LEU A 24 -9.76 -2.15 -7.08
N ASP A 25 -10.68 -1.31 -7.53
CA ASP A 25 -11.63 -1.62 -8.60
C ASP A 25 -11.07 -1.37 -10.00
N GLU A 26 -9.93 -0.67 -10.11
CA GLU A 26 -9.22 -0.50 -11.37
C GLU A 26 -8.45 -1.77 -11.79
N ALA A 27 -8.17 -1.89 -13.09
CA ALA A 27 -7.52 -3.07 -13.68
C ALA A 27 -6.13 -3.37 -13.07
N GLY A 28 -5.41 -2.33 -12.63
CA GLY A 28 -4.13 -2.44 -11.94
C GLY A 28 -3.65 -1.07 -11.46
N GLN A 29 -3.02 -1.07 -10.29
CA GLN A 29 -2.56 0.12 -9.58
C GLN A 29 -1.12 0.47 -9.94
N GLY A 30 -0.29 -0.55 -10.22
CA GLY A 30 1.15 -0.47 -10.41
C GLY A 30 1.93 -0.18 -9.12
N ARG A 31 1.41 0.72 -8.28
CA ARG A 31 2.00 1.19 -7.04
C ARG A 31 0.90 1.70 -6.12
N ILE A 32 1.04 1.45 -4.82
CA ILE A 32 0.17 2.05 -3.80
C ILE A 32 1.06 2.72 -2.76
N ALA A 33 0.63 3.90 -2.33
CA ALA A 33 1.22 4.59 -1.20
C ALA A 33 0.22 4.72 -0.05
N VAL A 34 0.74 4.73 1.17
CA VAL A 34 -0.02 4.97 2.39
C VAL A 34 0.62 6.13 3.13
N ARG A 35 -0.20 7.11 3.50
CA ARG A 35 0.16 8.19 4.43
C ARG A 35 -0.65 8.04 5.71
N LEU A 36 0.03 7.83 6.83
CA LEU A 36 -0.56 7.78 8.16
C LEU A 36 -0.20 9.07 8.90
N LEU A 37 -1.22 9.81 9.35
CA LEU A 37 -1.06 10.99 10.21
C LEU A 37 -1.61 10.65 11.60
N LEU A 38 -0.79 10.77 12.64
CA LEU A 38 -1.20 10.67 14.04
C LEU A 38 -0.80 11.94 14.78
N GLY A 39 -1.77 12.84 14.99
CA GLY A 39 -1.48 14.18 15.49
C GLY A 39 -0.59 14.95 14.51
N SER A 40 0.56 15.44 14.98
CA SER A 40 1.55 16.15 14.17
C SER A 40 2.59 15.25 13.48
N GLN A 41 2.60 13.95 13.80
CA GLN A 41 3.55 13.01 13.21
C GLN A 41 2.96 12.33 11.98
N GLY A 42 3.79 12.20 10.94
CA GLY A 42 3.43 11.57 9.68
C GLY A 42 4.39 10.45 9.31
N TRP A 43 3.83 9.34 8.85
CA TRP A 43 4.60 8.23 8.27
C TRP A 43 4.06 7.93 6.89
N CYS A 44 4.97 7.58 6.00
CA CYS A 44 4.64 7.25 4.62
C CYS A 44 5.33 5.97 4.20
N ALA A 45 4.61 5.18 3.43
CA ALA A 45 5.12 3.98 2.77
C ALA A 45 4.69 4.02 1.31
N ASP A 46 5.58 3.62 0.42
CA ASP A 46 5.34 3.50 -1.00
C ASP A 46 5.78 2.11 -1.44
N GLY A 47 4.91 1.37 -2.13
CA GLY A 47 5.16 -0.01 -2.52
C GLY A 47 4.80 -0.25 -3.98
N PRO A 48 5.78 -0.59 -4.85
CA PRO A 48 5.46 -1.06 -6.20
C PRO A 48 4.81 -2.45 -6.14
N ALA A 49 4.01 -2.78 -7.15
CA ALA A 49 3.39 -4.10 -7.28
C ALA A 49 4.46 -5.20 -7.29
N LYS A 50 4.21 -6.30 -6.57
CA LYS A 50 5.11 -7.44 -6.54
C LYS A 50 5.18 -8.10 -7.91
N THR A 51 6.37 -8.21 -8.48
CA THR A 51 6.62 -9.06 -9.64
C THR A 51 6.87 -10.51 -9.22
N SER A 52 6.39 -11.46 -10.04
CA SER A 52 6.61 -12.89 -9.83
C SER A 52 6.44 -13.68 -11.13
N GLY A 53 6.93 -14.91 -11.17
CA GLY A 53 6.80 -15.81 -12.32
C GLY A 53 7.98 -15.76 -13.30
N SER A 54 7.84 -16.49 -14.40
CA SER A 54 8.80 -16.51 -15.52
C SER A 54 8.01 -16.56 -16.83
N PRO A 55 7.99 -15.48 -17.64
CA PRO A 55 8.66 -14.20 -17.41
C PRO A 55 8.08 -13.41 -16.20
N PRO A 56 8.87 -12.56 -15.52
CA PRO A 56 8.41 -11.81 -14.36
C PRO A 56 7.29 -10.81 -14.71
N SER A 57 6.17 -10.85 -13.98
CA SER A 57 5.08 -9.88 -14.12
C SER A 57 4.35 -9.59 -12.81
N SER A 58 3.66 -8.44 -12.74
CA SER A 58 2.78 -8.05 -11.62
C SER A 58 1.35 -8.55 -11.77
N ALA A 59 0.97 -9.12 -12.92
CA ALA A 59 -0.42 -9.44 -13.29
C ALA A 59 -1.15 -10.38 -12.33
N ARG A 60 -0.44 -11.14 -11.48
CA ARG A 60 -1.04 -11.97 -10.42
C ARG A 60 -1.22 -11.26 -9.07
N ASN A 61 -0.48 -10.17 -8.86
CA ASN A 61 -0.40 -9.45 -7.59
C ASN A 61 -1.07 -8.08 -7.66
N ASP A 62 -1.41 -7.60 -8.85
CA ASP A 62 -2.04 -6.32 -9.10
C ASP A 62 -3.16 -6.52 -10.14
N THR A 63 -4.37 -6.66 -9.62
CA THR A 63 -5.60 -6.92 -10.40
C THR A 63 -6.77 -6.22 -9.73
N VAL A 64 -7.93 -6.22 -10.40
CA VAL A 64 -9.20 -5.85 -9.77
C VAL A 64 -9.40 -6.66 -8.48
N GLY A 65 -9.68 -5.97 -7.38
CA GLY A 65 -9.89 -6.48 -6.04
C GLY A 65 -8.62 -6.88 -5.28
N ARG A 66 -7.42 -6.71 -5.85
CA ARG A 66 -6.19 -7.24 -5.26
C ARG A 66 -4.94 -6.44 -5.58
N PHE A 67 -4.22 -6.05 -4.54
CA PHE A 67 -2.87 -5.51 -4.65
C PHE A 67 -1.95 -6.15 -3.62
N LYS A 68 -0.76 -6.57 -4.04
CA LYS A 68 0.33 -7.00 -3.16
C LYS A 68 1.61 -6.30 -3.56
N ALA A 69 2.11 -5.45 -2.67
CA ALA A 69 3.38 -4.75 -2.84
C ALA A 69 4.58 -5.71 -2.78
N ALA A 70 5.68 -5.30 -3.41
CA ALA A 70 6.99 -5.89 -3.19
C ALA A 70 7.37 -5.80 -1.70
N SER A 71 8.00 -6.85 -1.18
CA SER A 71 8.50 -6.86 0.19
C SER A 71 9.73 -5.97 0.34
N HIS A 72 9.86 -5.29 1.48
CA HIS A 72 11.01 -4.42 1.81
C HIS A 72 11.26 -3.32 0.77
N ALA A 73 10.18 -2.73 0.23
CA ALA A 73 10.29 -1.53 -0.59
C ALA A 73 10.98 -0.41 0.22
N ALA A 74 11.84 0.36 -0.45
CA ALA A 74 12.53 1.48 0.17
C ALA A 74 11.54 2.54 0.65
N ALA A 75 11.84 3.18 1.79
CA ALA A 75 11.05 4.31 2.26
C ALA A 75 11.10 5.44 1.22
N PRO A 76 9.97 6.10 0.92
CA PRO A 76 9.96 7.20 -0.03
C PRO A 76 10.71 8.41 0.56
N GLY A 77 11.49 9.12 -0.25
CA GLY A 77 12.28 10.28 0.20
C GLY A 77 11.40 11.45 0.69
N ALA A 78 10.15 11.48 0.25
CA ALA A 78 9.11 12.36 0.78
C ALA A 78 7.77 11.62 0.78
N CYS A 79 6.86 12.04 1.65
CA CYS A 79 5.48 11.56 1.62
C CYS A 79 4.85 11.87 0.26
N PRO A 80 4.30 10.87 -0.45
CA PRO A 80 3.60 11.12 -1.71
C PRO A 80 2.39 12.02 -1.46
N LEU A 81 2.10 12.86 -2.45
CA LEU A 81 0.93 13.72 -2.43
C LEU A 81 -0.32 12.85 -2.40
N THR A 82 -1.29 13.26 -1.58
CA THR A 82 -2.64 12.69 -1.67
C THR A 82 -3.29 13.20 -2.95
N PRO A 83 -4.07 12.35 -3.67
CA PRO A 83 -4.95 12.82 -4.74
C PRO A 83 -5.86 13.97 -4.29
#